data_AF-A0A957MFW2-F1
#
_entry.id   AF-A0A957MFW2-F1
#
_cell.length_a   1.000
_cell.length_b   1.000
_cell.length_c   1.000
_cell.angle_alpha   90.00
_cell.angle_beta   90.00
_cell.angle_gamma   90.00
#
_symmetry.space_group_name_H-M   'P 1'
#
loop_
_entity.id
_entity.type
_entity.pdbx_description
1 polymer ?
#
loop_
_entity_poly.entity_id
_entity_poly.type
_entity_poly.pdbx_seq_one_letter_code
_entity_poly.pdbx_strand_id
1 'polypeptide(L)'
;MKHTIAKILPLFVLVLVLAACGGQATPAPAPAAEAPSQGSGEAVSGQRTFVIVPAESKASYLVDEEFFAGALDKLGIAAGLADVVGSTQEIEGQITLNLDNLGDALGENTFTAKMNTFATDQNRRDNWIRENGPRFNDFPLATFTATSIEGAPAAYNDGEEVSFKLAGDLTVREVTQPATFDVTARLAG
;
A
#
# COMPACT_ATOMS: atom_id res chain seq x y z
N MET A 1 -42.03 -41.85 -7.85
CA MET A 1 -41.30 -41.23 -8.97
C MET A 1 -39.81 -41.24 -8.64
N LYS A 2 -39.07 -42.08 -9.38
CA LYS A 2 -37.64 -42.02 -9.78
C LYS A 2 -36.64 -41.45 -8.75
N HIS A 3 -35.93 -42.30 -8.00
CA HIS A 3 -34.54 -42.80 -8.27
C HIS A 3 -33.48 -41.93 -7.54
N THR A 4 -32.47 -42.39 -6.80
CA THR A 4 -31.91 -43.73 -6.55
C THR A 4 -30.95 -43.65 -5.33
N ILE A 5 -30.79 -44.79 -4.67
CA ILE A 5 -30.03 -45.14 -3.46
C ILE A 5 -28.55 -45.47 -3.76
N ALA A 6 -27.73 -45.45 -2.69
CA ALA A 6 -26.47 -46.21 -2.42
C ALA A 6 -25.17 -45.39 -2.54
N LYS A 7 -24.43 -45.05 -1.47
CA LYS A 7 -23.68 -45.90 -0.49
C LYS A 7 -22.76 -46.92 -1.17
N ILE A 8 -21.44 -46.81 -0.98
CA ILE A 8 -20.58 -47.77 -0.25
C ILE A 8 -19.08 -47.45 -0.43
N LEU A 9 -18.42 -47.57 0.72
CA LEU A 9 -17.01 -47.50 1.15
C LEU A 9 -16.17 -48.70 0.60
N PRO A 10 -15.00 -49.03 1.17
CA PRO A 10 -13.60 -48.66 0.86
C PRO A 10 -12.80 -49.77 0.11
N LEU A 11 -11.46 -49.62 0.06
CA LEU A 11 -10.44 -50.64 0.41
C LEU A 11 -9.41 -51.03 -0.70
N PHE A 12 -8.14 -50.96 -0.29
CA PHE A 12 -6.92 -51.72 -0.65
C PHE A 12 -6.53 -52.05 -2.10
N VAL A 13 -5.36 -51.50 -2.45
CA VAL A 13 -4.12 -52.15 -2.96
C VAL A 13 -4.23 -53.55 -3.58
N LEU A 14 -3.77 -53.66 -4.83
CA LEU A 14 -3.13 -54.87 -5.36
C LEU A 14 -2.10 -54.52 -6.43
N VAL A 15 -0.88 -55.03 -6.26
CA VAL A 15 0.23 -55.04 -7.23
C VAL A 15 0.08 -56.28 -8.12
N LEU A 16 0.28 -56.15 -9.44
CA LEU A 16 0.85 -57.23 -10.24
C LEU A 16 1.48 -56.71 -11.56
N VAL A 17 2.66 -57.25 -11.85
CA VAL A 17 3.57 -56.97 -12.97
C VAL A 17 3.13 -57.72 -14.23
N LEU A 18 3.22 -57.08 -15.39
CA LEU A 18 3.45 -57.78 -16.66
C LEU A 18 4.50 -57.04 -17.50
N ALA A 19 5.58 -57.76 -17.79
CA ALA A 19 6.56 -57.41 -18.82
C ALA A 19 6.02 -57.83 -20.19
N ALA A 20 6.08 -56.93 -21.17
CA ALA A 20 5.93 -57.25 -22.59
C ALA A 20 6.98 -56.46 -23.39
N CYS A 21 7.86 -57.19 -24.07
CA CYS A 21 8.80 -56.66 -25.05
C CYS A 21 8.06 -56.29 -26.33
N GLY A 22 8.26 -55.07 -26.82
CA GLY A 22 7.80 -54.62 -28.14
C GLY A 22 8.63 -53.41 -28.55
N GLY A 23 9.31 -53.50 -29.69
CA GLY A 23 10.33 -52.54 -30.11
C GLY A 23 9.81 -51.23 -30.70
N GLN A 24 10.72 -50.24 -30.61
CA GLN A 24 10.94 -49.08 -31.48
C GLN A 24 9.87 -47.97 -31.58
N ALA A 25 10.23 -46.81 -31.02
CA ALA A 25 10.50 -45.60 -31.79
C ALA A 25 11.27 -44.60 -30.90
N THR A 26 12.43 -44.14 -31.34
CA THR A 26 13.14 -43.01 -30.73
C THR A 26 12.29 -41.75 -30.92
N PRO A 27 11.90 -41.02 -29.87
CA PRO A 27 11.25 -39.73 -30.06
C PRO A 27 12.29 -38.73 -30.60
N ALA A 28 12.01 -38.14 -31.76
CA ALA A 28 12.73 -36.96 -32.22
C ALA A 28 12.55 -35.82 -31.19
N PRO A 29 13.58 -34.99 -30.93
CA PRO A 29 13.43 -33.88 -30.00
C PRO A 29 12.41 -32.90 -30.57
N ALA A 30 11.35 -32.63 -29.81
CA ALA A 30 10.42 -31.55 -30.12
C ALA A 30 11.16 -30.21 -30.06
N PRO A 31 10.91 -29.26 -30.99
CA PRO A 31 11.49 -27.92 -30.91
C PRO A 31 11.08 -27.28 -29.59
N ALA A 32 12.07 -26.79 -28.84
CA ALA A 32 11.83 -25.99 -27.64
C ALA A 32 11.00 -24.76 -28.04
N ALA A 33 9.81 -24.63 -27.48
CA ALA A 33 9.02 -23.42 -27.57
C ALA A 33 9.81 -22.30 -26.87
N GLU A 34 10.19 -21.27 -27.65
CA GLU A 34 10.77 -20.04 -27.12
C GLU A 34 9.79 -19.43 -26.11
N ALA A 35 10.23 -19.31 -24.86
CA ALA A 35 9.55 -18.51 -23.87
C ALA A 35 9.52 -17.05 -24.37
N PRO A 36 8.42 -16.30 -24.19
CA PRO A 36 8.38 -14.90 -24.57
C PRO A 36 9.48 -14.17 -23.79
N SER A 37 10.40 -13.54 -24.53
CA SER A 37 11.40 -12.65 -23.96
C SER A 37 10.66 -11.53 -23.23
N GLN A 38 10.76 -11.49 -21.90
CA GLN A 38 10.48 -10.27 -21.15
C GLN A 38 11.42 -9.21 -21.71
N GLY A 39 10.85 -8.19 -22.36
CA GLY A 39 11.60 -7.04 -22.81
C GLY A 39 12.34 -6.47 -21.60
N SER A 40 13.66 -6.61 -21.60
CA SER A 40 14.54 -5.82 -20.76
C SER A 40 14.34 -4.38 -21.17
N GLY A 41 13.47 -3.65 -20.46
CA GLY A 41 13.43 -2.20 -20.56
C GLY A 41 14.84 -1.67 -20.35
N GLU A 42 15.30 -0.80 -21.23
CA GLU A 42 16.57 -0.09 -21.02
C GLU A 42 16.55 0.53 -19.63
N ALA A 43 17.62 0.29 -18.86
CA ALA A 43 17.81 0.97 -17.59
C ALA A 43 17.94 2.48 -17.88
N VAL A 44 16.93 3.25 -17.48
CA VAL A 44 16.98 4.70 -17.55
C VAL A 44 17.99 5.16 -16.50
N SER A 45 19.01 5.92 -16.92
CA SER A 45 19.98 6.48 -15.97
C SER A 45 19.28 7.38 -14.96
N GLY A 46 19.82 7.47 -13.75
CA GLY A 46 19.26 8.33 -12.71
C GLY A 46 17.99 7.81 -12.04
N GLN A 47 17.35 6.76 -12.56
CA GLN A 47 16.14 6.20 -11.95
C GLN A 47 16.46 5.44 -10.66
N ARG A 48 15.83 5.85 -9.56
CA ARG A 48 15.93 5.19 -8.25
C ARG A 48 14.54 5.00 -7.64
N THR A 49 14.32 3.83 -7.05
CA THR A 49 13.10 3.51 -6.30
C THR A 49 13.37 3.54 -4.81
N PHE A 50 12.53 4.23 -4.07
CA PHE A 50 12.54 4.35 -2.62
C PHE A 50 11.28 3.70 -2.07
N VAL A 51 11.42 2.93 -0.99
CA VAL A 51 10.32 2.25 -0.32
C VAL A 51 10.21 2.79 1.09
N ILE A 52 8.98 2.99 1.56
CA ILE A 52 8.72 3.41 2.93
C ILE A 52 9.28 2.37 3.91
N VAL A 53 9.97 2.86 4.94
CA VAL A 53 10.33 2.08 6.12
C VAL A 53 9.29 2.40 7.21
N PRO A 54 8.32 1.51 7.49
CA PRO A 54 7.19 1.83 8.38
C PRO A 54 7.64 2.23 9.80
N ALA A 55 8.66 1.55 10.33
CA ALA A 55 9.20 1.81 11.66
C ALA A 55 9.77 3.23 11.84
N GLU A 56 10.19 3.87 10.75
CA GLU A 56 10.75 5.22 10.72
C GLU A 56 9.77 6.26 10.14
N SER A 57 8.56 5.83 9.80
CA SER A 57 7.54 6.65 9.14
C SER A 57 6.33 6.85 10.02
N LYS A 58 5.62 7.97 9.80
CA LYS A 58 4.39 8.29 10.51
C LYS A 58 3.46 9.12 9.64
N ALA A 59 2.20 8.74 9.58
CA ALA A 59 1.10 9.50 9.01
C ALA A 59 0.32 10.12 10.16
N SER A 60 -0.19 11.32 9.98
CA SER A 60 -0.93 12.02 11.04
C SER A 60 -2.03 12.89 10.46
N TYR A 61 -3.11 13.05 11.23
CA TYR A 61 -4.14 14.06 10.98
C TYR A 61 -4.28 14.94 12.23
N LEU A 62 -4.82 16.14 12.05
CA LEU A 62 -5.12 17.08 13.12
C LEU A 62 -6.61 17.43 13.09
N VAL A 63 -7.24 17.48 14.26
CA VAL A 63 -8.64 17.88 14.45
C VAL A 63 -8.70 18.96 15.52
N ASP A 64 -9.38 20.05 15.19
CA ASP A 64 -9.72 21.10 16.15
C ASP A 64 -11.08 20.76 16.77
N GLU A 65 -11.14 20.65 18.09
CA GLU A 65 -12.33 20.30 18.86
C GLU A 65 -12.66 21.42 19.87
N GLU A 66 -13.94 21.59 20.20
CA GLU A 66 -14.37 22.49 21.29
C GLU A 66 -15.26 21.74 22.28
N PHE A 67 -14.90 21.77 23.55
CA PHE A 67 -15.58 21.06 24.62
C PHE A 67 -16.38 22.01 25.52
N PHE A 68 -17.67 21.68 25.72
CA PHE A 68 -18.52 22.39 26.68
C PHE A 68 -18.13 22.08 28.13
N ALA A 69 -18.58 22.94 29.07
CA ALA A 69 -18.28 22.83 30.50
C ALA A 69 -18.51 21.43 31.11
N GLY A 70 -19.53 20.70 30.66
CA GLY A 70 -19.84 19.35 31.15
C GLY A 70 -18.95 18.22 30.61
N ALA A 71 -17.98 18.51 29.76
CA ALA A 71 -17.06 17.51 29.21
C ALA A 71 -16.12 16.94 30.28
N LEU A 72 -15.73 17.74 31.27
CA LEU A 72 -14.83 17.31 32.33
C LEU A 72 -15.43 16.14 33.12
N ASP A 73 -16.68 16.30 33.56
CA ASP A 73 -17.38 15.29 34.36
C ASP A 73 -17.69 14.01 33.55
N LYS A 74 -17.91 14.13 32.24
CA LYS A 74 -18.33 13.01 31.37
C LYS A 74 -17.19 12.28 30.69
N LEU A 75 -16.13 13.00 30.33
CA LEU A 75 -15.07 12.56 29.43
C LEU A 75 -13.68 12.73 30.05
N GLY A 76 -13.54 13.45 31.17
CA GLY A 76 -12.24 13.78 31.76
C GLY A 76 -11.47 14.85 30.97
N ILE A 77 -12.15 15.64 30.14
CA ILE A 77 -11.54 16.65 29.26
C ILE A 77 -11.89 18.04 29.75
N ALA A 78 -10.91 18.93 29.86
CA ALA A 78 -11.16 20.34 30.18
C ALA A 78 -12.05 20.99 29.11
N ALA A 79 -12.91 21.91 29.54
CA ALA A 79 -13.71 22.70 28.61
C ALA A 79 -12.83 23.67 27.81
N GLY A 80 -13.26 24.01 26.60
CA GLY A 80 -12.56 24.90 25.67
C GLY A 80 -12.04 24.19 24.43
N LEU A 81 -11.20 24.90 23.68
CA LEU A 81 -10.57 24.40 22.45
C LEU A 81 -9.50 23.35 22.76
N ALA A 82 -9.41 22.34 21.90
CA ALA A 82 -8.40 21.30 21.98
C ALA A 82 -7.97 20.86 20.58
N ASP A 83 -6.65 20.70 20.41
CA ASP A 83 -6.07 20.15 19.19
C ASP A 83 -5.78 18.67 19.39
N VAL A 84 -6.21 17.84 18.45
CA VAL A 84 -6.12 16.40 18.53
C VAL A 84 -5.33 15.88 17.36
N VAL A 85 -4.26 15.15 17.66
CA VAL A 85 -3.47 14.45 16.65
C VAL A 85 -3.76 12.96 16.69
N GLY A 86 -4.22 12.43 15.55
CA GLY A 86 -4.22 11.00 15.32
C GLY A 86 -3.00 10.60 14.52
N SER A 87 -2.30 9.52 14.91
CA SER A 87 -1.15 9.02 14.14
C SER A 87 -1.14 7.50 13.95
N THR A 88 -0.47 7.05 12.89
CA THR A 88 -0.16 5.64 12.63
C THR A 88 1.22 5.50 11.97
N GLN A 89 1.86 4.35 12.17
CA GLN A 89 3.08 3.92 11.48
C GLN A 89 2.79 2.81 10.44
N GLU A 90 1.55 2.34 10.35
CA GLU A 90 1.12 1.31 9.39
C GLU A 90 0.92 1.97 8.04
N ILE A 91 2.04 2.25 7.38
CA ILE A 91 2.14 2.97 6.13
C ILE A 91 3.02 2.17 5.19
N GLU A 92 2.59 2.05 3.96
CA GLU A 92 3.31 1.36 2.89
C GLU A 92 3.36 2.28 1.67
N GLY A 93 4.33 2.07 0.81
CA GLY A 93 4.42 2.81 -0.44
C GLY A 93 5.82 2.84 -1.00
N GLN A 94 5.89 3.29 -2.23
CA GLN A 94 7.15 3.50 -2.93
C GLN A 94 7.05 4.72 -3.84
N ILE A 95 8.21 5.31 -4.11
CA ILE A 95 8.35 6.36 -5.10
C ILE A 95 9.56 6.07 -5.97
N THR A 96 9.37 6.13 -7.29
CA THR A 96 10.45 6.05 -8.27
C THR A 96 10.68 7.44 -8.84
N LEU A 97 11.92 7.91 -8.74
CA LEU A 97 12.35 9.22 -9.19
C LEU A 97 13.48 9.08 -10.20
N ASN A 98 13.50 9.94 -11.21
CA ASN A 98 14.70 10.18 -11.99
C ASN A 98 15.49 11.32 -11.33
N LEU A 99 16.61 11.00 -10.68
CA LEU A 99 17.43 12.01 -10.00
C LEU A 99 18.21 12.91 -10.98
N ASP A 100 18.39 12.47 -12.23
CA ASP A 100 18.97 13.28 -13.31
C ASP A 100 17.95 14.30 -13.84
N ASN A 101 16.64 14.04 -13.66
CA ASN A 101 15.55 14.94 -14.03
C ASN A 101 14.29 14.73 -13.15
N LEU A 102 14.20 15.47 -12.04
CA LEU A 102 13.06 15.34 -11.11
C LEU A 102 11.72 15.85 -11.68
N GLY A 103 11.74 16.51 -12.83
CA GLY A 103 10.53 16.96 -13.53
C GLY A 103 9.88 15.87 -14.41
N ASP A 104 10.51 14.70 -14.54
CA ASP A 104 9.95 13.59 -15.30
C ASP A 104 8.61 13.11 -14.70
N ALA A 105 7.76 12.55 -15.55
CA ALA A 105 6.49 11.98 -15.11
C ALA A 105 6.75 10.86 -14.10
N LEU A 106 6.09 10.97 -12.94
CA LEU A 106 6.28 10.08 -11.80
C LEU A 106 5.91 8.62 -12.08
N GLY A 107 5.03 8.35 -13.05
CA GLY A 107 4.41 7.03 -13.20
C GLY A 107 3.46 6.73 -12.03
N GLU A 108 3.23 5.45 -11.74
CA GLU A 108 2.37 5.03 -10.63
C GLU A 108 3.16 4.97 -9.31
N ASN A 109 3.20 6.08 -8.57
CA ASN A 109 3.76 6.13 -7.22
C ASN A 109 2.64 6.25 -6.19
N THR A 110 2.49 5.20 -5.38
CA THR A 110 1.36 5.06 -4.46
C THR A 110 1.84 4.87 -3.03
N PHE A 111 1.17 5.58 -2.13
CA PHE A 111 1.33 5.49 -0.69
C PHE A 111 0.00 5.10 -0.07
N THR A 112 0.02 4.19 0.89
CA THR A 112 -1.16 3.72 1.58
C THR A 112 -0.94 3.81 3.08
N ALA A 113 -1.89 4.37 3.81
CA ALA A 113 -1.92 4.35 5.26
C ALA A 113 -3.12 3.54 5.74
N LYS A 114 -2.93 2.77 6.81
CA LYS A 114 -3.97 1.91 7.38
C LYS A 114 -4.80 2.69 8.40
N MET A 115 -5.93 3.21 7.96
CA MET A 115 -6.78 4.15 8.69
C MET A 115 -7.30 3.62 10.02
N ASN A 116 -7.63 2.33 10.12
CA ASN A 116 -8.14 1.75 11.37
C ASN A 116 -7.08 1.59 12.46
N THR A 117 -5.81 1.85 12.15
CA THR A 117 -4.70 1.81 13.12
C THR A 117 -4.33 3.18 13.67
N PHE A 118 -4.97 4.26 13.19
CA PHE A 118 -4.82 5.56 13.82
C PHE A 118 -5.19 5.49 15.30
N ALA A 119 -4.35 6.13 16.11
CA ALA A 119 -4.55 6.30 17.54
C ALA A 119 -4.42 7.77 17.91
N THR A 120 -5.30 8.22 18.80
CA THR A 120 -5.27 9.54 19.44
C THR A 120 -4.95 9.39 20.93
N ASP A 121 -5.10 10.46 21.72
CA ASP A 121 -4.98 10.38 23.18
C ASP A 121 -6.21 9.74 23.88
N GLN A 122 -7.25 9.34 23.13
CA GLN A 122 -8.46 8.72 23.69
C GLN A 122 -8.99 7.52 22.91
N ASN A 123 -8.92 6.35 23.55
CA ASN A 123 -9.46 5.09 23.01
C ASN A 123 -10.95 5.16 22.65
N ARG A 124 -11.76 5.94 23.39
CA ARG A 124 -13.19 6.11 23.08
C ARG A 124 -13.39 6.75 21.71
N ARG A 125 -12.62 7.80 21.40
CA ARG A 125 -12.67 8.46 20.10
C ARG A 125 -12.17 7.53 19.01
N ASP A 126 -11.05 6.85 19.25
CA ASP A 126 -10.49 5.92 18.26
C ASP A 126 -11.48 4.82 17.90
N ASN A 127 -12.16 4.24 18.89
CA ASN A 127 -13.21 3.24 18.65
C ASN A 127 -14.40 3.83 17.90
N TRP A 128 -14.86 5.03 18.26
CA TRP A 128 -15.94 5.71 17.55
C TRP A 128 -15.57 5.99 16.08
N ILE A 129 -14.35 6.43 15.81
CA ILE A 129 -13.84 6.69 14.45
C ILE A 129 -13.84 5.41 13.61
N ARG A 130 -13.39 4.29 14.20
CA ARG A 130 -13.34 2.98 13.54
C ARG A 130 -14.72 2.41 13.22
N GLU A 131 -15.68 2.57 14.13
CA GLU A 131 -16.98 1.88 14.06
C GLU A 131 -18.13 2.74 13.53
N ASN A 132 -18.21 4.02 13.93
CA ASN A 132 -19.42 4.82 13.81
C ASN A 132 -19.24 6.10 12.98
N GLY A 133 -18.07 6.74 13.06
CA GLY A 133 -17.77 7.98 12.35
C GLY A 133 -17.47 7.74 10.86
N PRO A 134 -16.22 7.93 10.41
CA PRO A 134 -15.83 7.61 9.05
C PRO A 134 -15.77 6.10 8.77
N ARG A 135 -15.98 5.24 9.79
CA ARG A 135 -16.05 3.78 9.69
C ARG A 135 -14.78 3.17 9.10
N PHE A 136 -13.63 3.51 9.67
CA PHE A 136 -12.35 3.00 9.15
C PHE A 136 -12.18 1.48 9.25
N ASN A 137 -13.00 0.76 10.01
CA ASN A 137 -13.02 -0.71 9.90
C ASN A 137 -13.60 -1.19 8.56
N ASP A 138 -14.58 -0.46 8.00
CA ASP A 138 -15.18 -0.76 6.70
C ASP A 138 -14.33 -0.22 5.53
N PHE A 139 -13.61 0.89 5.78
CA PHE A 139 -12.75 1.57 4.82
C PHE A 139 -11.33 1.74 5.39
N PRO A 140 -10.54 0.65 5.47
CA PRO A 140 -9.30 0.63 6.26
C PRO A 140 -8.11 1.30 5.61
N LEU A 141 -8.20 1.72 4.34
CA LEU A 141 -7.07 2.29 3.61
C LEU A 141 -7.39 3.71 3.17
N ALA A 142 -6.40 4.60 3.32
CA ALA A 142 -6.32 5.81 2.52
C ALA A 142 -5.13 5.66 1.59
N THR A 143 -5.31 6.09 0.34
CA THR A 143 -4.33 5.92 -0.72
C THR A 143 -4.03 7.26 -1.37
N PHE A 144 -2.77 7.65 -1.40
CA PHE A 144 -2.28 8.80 -2.13
C PHE A 144 -1.49 8.34 -3.35
N THR A 145 -1.91 8.76 -4.53
CA THR A 145 -1.20 8.51 -5.79
C THR A 145 -0.57 9.81 -6.26
N ALA A 146 0.76 9.87 -6.23
CA ALA A 146 1.51 11.03 -6.66
C ALA A 146 1.53 11.15 -8.19
N THR A 147 1.25 12.34 -8.70
CA THR A 147 1.11 12.60 -10.14
C THR A 147 2.15 13.58 -10.67
N SER A 148 2.62 14.52 -9.86
CA SER A 148 3.65 15.48 -10.27
C SER A 148 4.49 16.00 -9.09
N ILE A 149 5.68 16.48 -9.42
CA ILE A 149 6.57 17.24 -8.55
C ILE A 149 6.61 18.68 -9.05
N GLU A 150 6.47 19.65 -8.15
CA GLU A 150 6.54 21.08 -8.45
C GLU A 150 7.64 21.75 -7.63
N GLY A 151 8.44 22.60 -8.29
CA GLY A 151 9.48 23.38 -7.61
C GLY A 151 10.74 22.61 -7.21
N ALA A 152 10.89 21.34 -7.63
CA ALA A 152 12.13 20.60 -7.48
C ALA A 152 13.25 21.16 -8.39
N PRO A 153 14.53 21.02 -8.00
CA PRO A 153 15.64 21.37 -8.87
C PRO A 153 15.69 20.44 -10.09
N ALA A 154 16.25 20.93 -11.20
CA ALA A 154 16.35 20.16 -12.43
C ALA A 154 17.20 18.89 -12.28
N ALA A 155 18.21 18.93 -11.39
CA ALA A 155 19.04 17.79 -11.03
C ALA A 155 19.28 17.81 -9.52
N TYR A 156 19.50 16.65 -8.94
CA TYR A 156 19.78 16.48 -7.51
C TYR A 156 21.24 16.08 -7.27
N ASN A 157 21.91 16.71 -6.30
CA ASN A 157 23.22 16.28 -5.85
C ASN A 157 23.09 15.43 -4.57
N ASP A 158 23.75 14.27 -4.55
CA ASP A 158 23.70 13.36 -3.40
C ASP A 158 24.09 14.06 -2.08
N GLY A 159 23.23 13.92 -1.07
CA GLY A 159 23.41 14.52 0.25
C GLY A 159 22.86 15.94 0.40
N GLU A 160 22.42 16.59 -0.69
CA GLU A 160 21.75 17.90 -0.64
C GLU A 160 20.34 17.76 -0.05
N GLU A 161 19.91 18.74 0.75
CA GLU A 161 18.50 18.83 1.17
C GLU A 161 17.74 19.69 0.17
N VAL A 162 16.62 19.17 -0.33
CA VAL A 162 15.77 19.86 -1.30
C VAL A 162 14.34 19.92 -0.79
N SER A 163 13.65 20.99 -1.15
CA SER A 163 12.23 21.19 -0.85
C SER A 163 11.44 21.32 -2.14
N PHE A 164 10.31 20.62 -2.23
CA PHE A 164 9.41 20.64 -3.38
C PHE A 164 7.98 20.32 -2.94
N LYS A 165 7.03 20.49 -3.86
CA LYS A 165 5.64 20.07 -3.65
C LYS A 165 5.39 18.77 -4.40
N LEU A 166 4.78 17.80 -3.72
CA LEU A 166 4.32 16.55 -4.30
C LEU A 166 2.80 16.61 -4.44
N ALA A 167 2.31 16.77 -5.66
CA ALA A 167 0.89 16.80 -5.96
C ALA A 167 0.40 15.41 -6.36
N GLY A 168 -0.86 15.12 -6.05
CA GLY A 168 -1.46 13.84 -6.36
C GLY A 168 -2.92 13.78 -5.92
N ASP A 169 -3.49 12.59 -6.05
CA ASP A 169 -4.87 12.31 -5.67
C ASP A 169 -4.89 11.51 -4.37
N LEU A 170 -5.56 12.05 -3.35
CA LEU A 170 -5.79 11.38 -2.08
C LEU A 170 -7.20 10.80 -2.05
N THR A 171 -7.27 9.48 -1.89
CA THR A 171 -8.53 8.75 -1.70
C THR A 171 -8.66 8.34 -0.25
N VAL A 172 -9.72 8.81 0.41
CA VAL A 172 -10.12 8.39 1.76
C VAL A 172 -11.54 7.85 1.67
N ARG A 173 -11.72 6.59 2.09
CA ARG A 173 -12.95 5.82 1.81
C ARG A 173 -13.19 5.69 0.30
N GLU A 174 -14.20 6.35 -0.23
CA GLU A 174 -14.61 6.32 -1.63
C GLU A 174 -14.49 7.71 -2.28
N VAL A 175 -13.94 8.68 -1.55
CA VAL A 175 -13.82 10.07 -2.01
C VAL A 175 -12.38 10.35 -2.36
N THR A 176 -12.16 10.72 -3.61
CA THR A 176 -10.87 11.15 -4.14
C THR A 176 -10.86 12.68 -4.28
N GLN A 177 -9.83 13.31 -3.75
CA GLN A 177 -9.58 14.75 -3.89
C GLN A 177 -8.11 15.02 -4.19
N PRO A 178 -7.80 16.07 -4.97
CA PRO A 178 -6.42 16.49 -5.15
C PRO A 178 -5.83 16.94 -3.81
N ALA A 179 -4.59 16.53 -3.55
CA ALA A 179 -3.82 16.92 -2.39
C ALA A 179 -2.39 17.28 -2.80
N THR A 180 -1.78 18.20 -2.07
CA THR A 180 -0.39 18.61 -2.29
C THR A 180 0.35 18.59 -0.97
N PHE A 181 1.46 17.85 -0.91
CA PHE A 181 2.33 17.79 0.25
C PHE A 181 3.57 18.64 0.03
N ASP A 182 3.92 19.44 1.03
CA ASP A 182 5.26 20.05 1.10
C ASP A 182 6.25 18.98 1.55
N VAL A 183 7.25 18.71 0.72
CA VAL A 183 8.25 17.67 0.94
C VAL A 183 9.61 18.31 1.13
N THR A 184 10.32 17.87 2.17
CA THR A 184 11.75 18.09 2.35
C THR A 184 12.43 16.73 2.27
N ALA A 185 13.37 16.59 1.34
CA ALA A 185 14.03 15.33 1.05
C ALA A 185 15.55 15.50 1.01
N ARG A 186 16.25 14.47 1.49
CA ARG A 186 17.70 14.33 1.36
C ARG A 186 18.01 12.85 1.19
N LEU A 187 18.78 12.52 0.16
CA LEU A 187 19.35 11.20 0.03
C LEU A 187 20.42 11.00 1.11
N ALA A 188 20.23 9.99 1.95
CA ALA A 188 21.21 9.54 2.92
C ALA A 188 21.63 8.11 2.56
N GLY A 189 22.91 7.91 2.27
CA GLY A 189 23.48 6.63 1.87
C GLY A 189 24.94 6.76 1.46
#